data_AF-A0A8D8AJQ6-F1
#
_entry.id   AF-A0A8D8AJQ6-F1
#
_cell.length_a   1.000
_cell.length_b   1.000
_cell.length_c   1.000
_cell.angle_alpha   90.00
_cell.angle_beta   90.00
_cell.angle_gamma   90.00
#
_symmetry.space_group_name_H-M   'P 1'
#
loop_
_entity.id
_entity.type
_entity.pdbx_description
1 polymer ?
#
loop_
_entity_poly.entity_id
_entity_poly.type
_entity_poly.pdbx_seq_one_letter_code
_entity_poly.pdbx_strand_id
1 'polypeptide(L)'
;MPGKVKVKILAGRNLPVMDRGSDTTDAYVEIKLGNLGTFKTDVYRKSLNPIWNSDWYRFEVDDSDLQDEPLQIRLMDYDTYSSNDSIGKIYINLSPLLQYEIK
;
A
#
# COMPACT_ATOMS: atom_id res chain seq x y z
N MET A 1 -6.01 23.88 -1.28
CA MET A 1 -4.63 24.15 -1.76
C MET A 1 -3.97 22.80 -2.01
N PRO A 2 -3.10 22.63 -3.03
CA PRO A 2 -2.50 21.33 -3.28
C PRO A 2 -1.55 20.95 -2.14
N GLY A 3 -1.88 19.88 -1.42
CA GLY A 3 -1.07 19.21 -0.41
C GLY A 3 -0.31 18.02 -1.00
N LYS A 4 0.51 17.37 -0.16
CA LYS A 4 1.25 16.15 -0.55
C LYS A 4 1.09 15.06 0.50
N VAL A 5 0.59 13.91 0.09
CA VAL A 5 0.57 12.70 0.92
C VAL A 5 1.77 11.85 0.55
N LYS A 6 2.59 11.49 1.56
CA LYS A 6 3.78 10.66 1.39
C LYS A 6 3.63 9.36 2.16
N VAL A 7 3.84 8.24 1.49
CA VAL A 7 3.72 6.90 2.07
C VAL A 7 5.05 6.16 1.91
N LYS A 8 5.50 5.49 2.98
CA LYS A 8 6.68 4.62 2.96
C LYS A 8 6.30 3.25 3.51
N ILE A 9 6.65 2.19 2.79
CA ILE A 9 6.39 0.81 3.21
C ILE A 9 7.66 0.24 3.82
N LEU A 10 7.59 -0.09 5.11
CA LEU A 10 8.76 -0.55 5.87
C LEU A 10 8.90 -2.07 5.79
N ALA A 11 7.95 -2.81 6.35
CA ALA A 11 8.02 -4.26 6.47
C ALA A 11 6.63 -4.89 6.67
N GLY A 12 6.54 -6.19 6.35
CA GLY A 12 5.45 -7.08 6.73
C GLY A 12 5.95 -8.10 7.75
N ARG A 13 5.03 -8.66 8.55
CA ARG A 13 5.38 -9.64 9.60
C ARG A 13 4.34 -10.73 9.66
N ASN A 14 4.79 -11.97 9.87
CA ASN A 14 3.94 -13.15 10.03
C ASN A 14 2.87 -13.26 8.93
N LEU A 15 3.28 -13.10 7.67
CA LEU A 15 2.38 -13.31 6.54
C LEU A 15 1.93 -14.78 6.48
N PRO A 16 0.72 -15.06 6.00
CA PRO A 16 0.31 -16.43 5.73
C PRO A 16 1.16 -17.00 4.60
N VAL A 17 1.36 -18.32 4.62
CA VAL A 17 1.96 -19.07 3.51
C VAL A 17 0.99 -19.05 2.33
N MET A 18 1.42 -18.46 1.22
CA MET A 18 0.65 -18.42 -0.03
C MET A 18 1.19 -19.43 -1.04
N ASP A 19 2.52 -19.59 -1.12
CA ASP A 19 3.16 -20.64 -1.89
C ASP A 19 3.44 -21.86 -1.00
N ARG A 20 2.59 -22.89 -1.13
CA ARG A 20 2.71 -24.17 -0.41
C ARG A 20 3.94 -24.98 -0.81
N GLY A 21 4.52 -24.74 -1.99
CA GLY A 21 5.70 -25.49 -2.44
C GLY A 21 6.98 -25.03 -1.75
N SER A 22 7.03 -23.76 -1.34
CA SER A 22 8.17 -23.17 -0.64
C SER A 22 7.91 -22.86 0.83
N ASP A 23 6.69 -23.10 1.33
CA ASP A 23 6.21 -22.66 2.65
C ASP A 23 6.44 -21.16 2.90
N THR A 24 6.37 -20.35 1.83
CA THR A 24 6.63 -18.91 1.89
C THR A 24 5.64 -18.12 1.03
N THR A 25 5.91 -16.83 0.84
CA THR A 25 5.07 -15.87 0.12
C THR A 25 5.97 -14.91 -0.64
N ASP A 26 5.57 -14.55 -1.86
CA ASP A 26 6.24 -13.61 -2.74
C ASP A 26 5.53 -12.25 -2.67
N ALA A 27 5.73 -11.52 -1.57
CA ALA A 27 4.87 -10.38 -1.23
C ALA A 27 5.24 -9.07 -1.92
N TYR A 28 4.23 -8.30 -2.34
CA TYR A 28 4.36 -6.88 -2.68
C TYR A 28 3.16 -6.07 -2.17
N VAL A 29 3.31 -4.75 -2.05
CA VAL A 29 2.27 -3.86 -1.56
C VAL A 29 1.80 -2.92 -2.65
N GLU A 30 0.47 -2.82 -2.84
CA GLU A 30 -0.18 -1.80 -3.66
C GLU A 30 -0.67 -0.65 -2.77
N ILE A 31 -0.38 0.58 -3.17
CA ILE A 31 -0.75 1.81 -2.45
C ILE A 31 -1.58 2.64 -3.41
N LYS A 32 -2.88 2.77 -3.14
CA LYS A 32 -3.84 3.46 -4.01
C LYS A 32 -4.53 4.58 -3.26
N LEU A 33 -4.68 5.73 -3.90
CA LEU A 33 -5.48 6.84 -3.39
C LEU A 33 -6.44 7.31 -4.47
N GLY A 34 -7.74 7.05 -4.26
CA GLY A 34 -8.82 7.42 -5.18
C GLY A 34 -8.48 7.18 -6.66
N ASN A 35 -8.62 8.23 -7.46
CA ASN A 35 -8.29 8.27 -8.88
C ASN A 35 -6.88 8.81 -9.18
N LEU A 36 -6.10 9.18 -8.15
CA LEU A 36 -4.75 9.72 -8.29
C LEU A 36 -3.71 8.66 -8.70
N GLY A 37 -4.08 7.38 -8.60
CA GLY A 37 -3.30 6.28 -9.13
C GLY A 37 -2.92 5.24 -8.09
N THR A 38 -2.02 4.34 -8.49
CA THR A 38 -1.56 3.24 -7.66
C THR A 38 -0.06 3.08 -7.80
N PHE A 39 0.64 3.07 -6.68
CA PHE A 39 2.04 2.68 -6.61
C PHE A 39 2.16 1.23 -6.16
N LYS A 40 3.28 0.59 -6.50
CA LYS A 40 3.63 -0.76 -6.05
C LYS A 40 5.05 -0.76 -5.50
N THR A 41 5.28 -1.59 -4.49
CA THR A 41 6.64 -1.95 -4.07
C THR A 41 7.24 -2.98 -5.02
N ASP A 42 8.55 -3.17 -4.92
CA ASP A 42 9.17 -4.38 -5.45
C ASP A 42 8.61 -5.62 -4.76
N VAL A 43 8.68 -6.75 -5.48
CA VAL A 43 8.30 -8.06 -4.95
C VAL A 43 9.42 -8.57 -4.04
N TYR A 44 9.07 -8.83 -2.78
CA TYR A 44 9.96 -9.49 -1.83
C TYR A 44 9.68 -10.99 -1.85
N ARG A 45 10.61 -11.75 -2.42
CA ARG A 45 10.43 -13.18 -2.66
C ARG A 45 10.64 -14.02 -1.40
N LYS A 46 9.92 -15.13 -1.32
CA LYS A 46 10.13 -16.26 -0.40
C LYS A 46 10.31 -15.85 1.06
N SER A 47 9.41 -15.02 1.58
CA SER A 47 9.48 -14.57 2.97
C SER A 47 8.10 -14.32 3.57
N LEU A 48 7.92 -14.76 4.82
CA LEU A 48 6.77 -14.40 5.64
C LEU A 48 7.00 -13.10 6.45
N ASN A 49 8.20 -12.53 6.37
CA ASN A 49 8.60 -11.31 7.08
C ASN A 49 9.38 -10.35 6.15
N PRO A 50 8.77 -9.90 5.04
CA PRO A 50 9.44 -9.06 4.05
C PRO A 50 9.82 -7.69 4.64
N ILE A 51 10.96 -7.15 4.20
CA ILE A 51 11.45 -5.82 4.57
C ILE A 51 11.71 -5.05 3.28
N TRP A 52 10.77 -4.17 2.90
CA TRP A 52 10.90 -3.35 1.70
C TRP A 52 11.75 -2.11 1.96
N ASN A 53 11.56 -1.44 3.10
CA ASN A 53 12.15 -0.14 3.40
C ASN A 53 12.14 0.79 2.17
N SER A 54 10.98 0.90 1.52
CA SER A 54 10.82 1.52 0.20
C SER A 54 11.25 2.99 0.19
N ASP A 55 11.44 3.57 -0.98
CA ASP A 55 11.40 5.02 -1.12
C ASP A 55 10.02 5.59 -0.79
N TRP A 56 9.94 6.93 -0.67
CA TRP A 56 8.68 7.63 -0.47
C TRP A 56 7.85 7.65 -1.75
N TYR A 57 6.66 7.06 -1.70
CA TYR A 57 5.60 7.25 -2.69
C TYR A 57 4.88 8.55 -2.41
N ARG A 58 4.59 9.33 -3.45
CA ARG A 58 4.07 10.70 -3.32
C ARG A 58 2.82 10.86 -4.15
N PHE A 59 1.75 11.33 -3.52
CA PHE A 59 0.54 11.79 -4.17
C PHE A 59 0.45 13.30 -3.98
N GLU A 60 0.27 14.03 -5.09
CA GLU A 60 -0.21 15.41 -5.04
C GLU A 60 -1.73 15.33 -4.85
N VAL A 61 -2.26 16.04 -3.85
CA VAL A 61 -3.67 15.94 -3.43
C VAL A 61 -4.25 17.33 -3.25
N ASP A 62 -5.52 17.51 -3.56
CA ASP A 62 -6.32 18.65 -3.11
C ASP A 62 -7.24 18.26 -1.95
N ASP A 63 -7.90 19.25 -1.33
CA ASP A 63 -8.77 19.02 -0.17
C ASP A 63 -9.93 18.06 -0.49
N SER A 64 -10.40 18.03 -1.74
CA SER A 64 -11.41 17.08 -2.22
C SER A 64 -10.88 15.64 -2.25
N ASP A 65 -9.62 15.42 -2.63
CA ASP A 65 -9.04 14.08 -2.71
C ASP A 65 -8.89 13.43 -1.33
N LEU A 66 -8.65 14.25 -0.30
CA LEU A 66 -8.58 13.81 1.10
C LEU A 66 -9.95 13.41 1.68
N GLN A 67 -11.05 13.82 1.03
CA GLN A 67 -12.43 13.57 1.43
C GLN A 67 -13.14 12.53 0.57
N ASP A 68 -12.63 12.27 -0.64
CA ASP A 68 -13.26 11.38 -1.62
C ASP A 68 -13.13 9.89 -1.22
N GLU A 69 -11.93 9.34 -1.33
CA GLU A 69 -11.65 7.93 -1.06
C GLU A 69 -10.49 7.77 -0.06
N PRO A 70 -10.56 6.81 0.88
CA PRO A 70 -9.46 6.54 1.80
C PRO A 70 -8.22 6.02 1.07
N LEU A 71 -7.05 6.24 1.66
CA LEU A 71 -5.82 5.60 1.22
C LEU A 71 -5.95 4.09 1.41
N GLN A 72 -5.88 3.35 0.31
CA GLN A 72 -5.94 1.90 0.30
C GLN A 72 -4.53 1.32 0.23
N ILE A 73 -4.21 0.43 1.17
CA ILE A 73 -2.97 -0.37 1.15
C ILE A 73 -3.38 -1.83 1.02
N ARG A 74 -2.93 -2.50 -0.04
CA ARG A 74 -3.20 -3.93 -0.28
C ARG A 74 -1.90 -4.70 -0.27
N LEU A 75 -1.89 -5.79 0.47
CA LEU A 75 -0.80 -6.75 0.45
C LEU A 75 -1.18 -7.88 -0.50
N MET A 76 -0.30 -8.16 -1.45
CA MET A 76 -0.52 -9.10 -2.55
C MET A 76 0.59 -10.15 -2.54
N ASP A 77 0.25 -11.36 -2.97
CA ASP A 77 1.19 -12.42 -3.33
C ASP A 77 1.44 -12.38 -4.83
N TYR A 78 2.70 -12.44 -5.24
CA TYR A 78 3.10 -12.40 -6.64
C TYR A 78 3.25 -13.82 -7.17
N ASP A 79 2.45 -14.12 -8.20
CA ASP A 79 2.54 -15.37 -8.93
C ASP A 79 3.15 -15.16 -10.30
N THR A 80 4.08 -16.04 -10.69
CA THR A 80 4.77 -15.92 -11.98
C THR A 80 3.93 -16.49 -13.14
N TYR A 81 3.10 -17.50 -12.87
CA TYR A 81 2.35 -18.24 -13.88
C TYR A 81 0.83 -18.17 -13.70
N SER A 82 0.35 -17.50 -12.65
CA SER A 82 -1.06 -17.28 -12.32
C SER A 82 -1.33 -15.79 -12.02
N SER A 83 -2.59 -15.47 -11.72
CA SER A 83 -2.93 -14.13 -11.25
C SER A 83 -2.48 -13.95 -9.81
N ASN A 84 -2.01 -12.76 -9.47
CA ASN A 84 -1.59 -12.42 -8.10
C ASN A 84 -2.76 -12.49 -7.11
N ASP A 85 -2.52 -13.15 -5.97
CA ASP A 85 -3.52 -13.33 -4.93
C ASP A 85 -3.51 -12.21 -3.90
N SER A 86 -4.69 -11.82 -3.44
CA SER A 86 -4.83 -10.82 -2.39
C SER A 86 -4.64 -11.46 -1.02
N ILE A 87 -3.61 -11.05 -0.28
CA ILE A 87 -3.38 -11.51 1.09
C ILE A 87 -4.26 -10.72 2.07
N GLY A 88 -4.30 -9.40 1.92
CA GLY A 88 -5.05 -8.53 2.83
C GLY A 88 -5.07 -7.09 2.38
N LYS A 89 -5.92 -6.27 3.01
CA LYS A 89 -6.02 -4.84 2.73
C LYS A 89 -6.44 -4.04 3.94
N ILE A 90 -5.99 -2.79 4.00
CA ILE A 90 -6.45 -1.79 4.96
C ILE A 90 -6.82 -0.50 4.24
N TYR A 91 -7.66 0.29 4.91
CA TYR A 91 -8.07 1.62 4.47
C TYR A 91 -7.71 2.62 5.56
N ILE A 92 -7.06 3.71 5.19
CA ILE A 92 -6.67 4.79 6.10
C ILE A 92 -7.45 6.03 5.69
N ASN A 93 -8.31 6.51 6.59
CA ASN A 93 -9.05 7.74 6.39
C ASN A 93 -8.07 8.93 6.44
N LEU A 94 -8.02 9.71 5.36
CA LEU A 94 -7.16 10.90 5.25
C LEU A 94 -7.86 12.21 5.61
N SER A 95 -9.19 12.23 5.79
CA SER A 95 -9.93 13.44 6.16
C SER A 95 -9.40 14.15 7.41
N PRO A 96 -8.88 13.48 8.45
CA PRO A 96 -8.25 14.16 9.59
C PRO A 96 -7.02 15.00 9.25
N LEU A 97 -6.44 14.86 8.05
CA LEU A 97 -5.30 15.66 7.59
C LEU A 97 -5.71 17.04 7.02
N LEU A 98 -7.00 17.28 6.85
CA LEU A 98 -7.51 18.60 6.45
C LEU A 98 -7.21 19.61 7.56
N GLN A 99 -6.43 20.63 7.23
CA GLN A 99 -6.26 21.77 8.12
C GLN A 99 -7.51 22.65 8.02
N TYR A 100 -8.29 22.68 9.08
CA TYR A 100 -9.26 23.76 9.26
C TYR A 100 -8.49 25.01 9.67
N GLU A 101 -8.54 26.07 8.87
CA GLU A 101 -8.10 27.39 9.32
C GLU A 101 -8.92 27.76 10.56
N ILE A 102 -8.26 27.82 11.72
CA ILE A 102 -8.84 28.47 12.89
C ILE A 102 -8.86 29.96 12.55
N LYS A 103 -10.03 30.47 12.18
CA LYS A 103 -10.30 31.90 12.06
C LYS A 103 -10.21 32.58 13.43
#